data_AF-D3AP12-F1
#
_entry.id   AF-D3AP12-F1
#
_cell.length_a   1.000
_cell.length_b   1.000
_cell.length_c   1.000
_cell.angle_alpha   90.00
_cell.angle_beta   90.00
_cell.angle_gamma   90.00
#
_symmetry.space_group_name_H-M   'P 1'
#
loop_
_entity.id
_entity.type
_entity.pdbx_description
1 polymer ?
#
loop_
_entity_poly.entity_id
_entity_poly.type
_entity_poly.pdbx_seq_one_letter_code
_entity_poly.pdbx_strand_id
1 'polypeptide(L)'
;MKKNQFELLGLKHTSFSDGLPAFRQEDLSLSEYVHQIFKTDGRYIDPAETAVSYRSDGSVYPQLHSSALRGFGDVWASAQDISFWDIGLAGGVLIKKPENRAVLYAPWTLPDGRTVWGSAGWQFYHHRGLMDIKGSVPGFSSFLSRFTHPEELVCVTLLANKEGVDFTNLGRKIAGAFGDLLSTNYDDNRLFLMEGQFSADETAERLEKQLKALDIPVFAKFDHAKNAAEAGLELRPTTVLVFGAPKVGTGLMQADQSIALELPLKIAVWEDEAGSTWLAFPKMKQVAGEYGLENHPVVGNMQKLLEKLVKQAANLY
;
A
#
# COMPACT_ATOMS: atom_id res chain seq x y z
N MET A 1 13.97 -19.59 12.13
CA MET A 1 13.08 -18.46 12.48
C MET A 1 12.81 -18.41 13.97
N LYS A 2 12.10 -19.36 14.59
CA LYS A 2 11.80 -19.38 16.04
C LYS A 2 13.01 -19.03 16.94
N LYS A 3 14.05 -19.87 16.97
CA LYS A 3 15.27 -19.63 17.77
C LYS A 3 16.02 -18.34 17.44
N ASN A 4 16.22 -18.07 16.15
CA ASN A 4 17.13 -17.00 15.68
C ASN A 4 16.45 -15.63 15.54
N GLN A 5 15.14 -15.52 15.72
CA GLN A 5 14.39 -14.27 15.61
C GLN A 5 13.38 -14.14 16.75
N PHE A 6 12.42 -15.06 16.87
CA PHE A 6 11.33 -14.92 17.86
C PHE A 6 11.86 -15.01 19.29
N GLU A 7 12.57 -16.10 19.61
CA GLU A 7 13.17 -16.31 20.94
C GLU A 7 14.31 -15.32 21.20
N LEU A 8 15.14 -15.05 20.17
CA LEU A 8 16.26 -14.13 20.28
C LEU A 8 15.83 -12.71 20.66
N LEU A 9 14.72 -12.23 20.10
CA LEU A 9 14.17 -10.90 20.38
C LEU A 9 13.09 -10.91 21.47
N GLY A 10 12.73 -12.07 22.00
CA GLY A 10 11.68 -12.20 23.01
C GLY A 10 10.29 -11.80 22.53
N LEU A 11 9.95 -12.12 21.27
CA LEU A 11 8.64 -11.84 20.67
C LEU A 11 7.58 -12.79 21.28
N LYS A 12 6.81 -12.28 22.24
CA LYS A 12 5.93 -13.09 23.10
C LYS A 12 4.61 -13.47 22.46
N HIS A 13 4.17 -12.71 21.46
CA HIS A 13 2.89 -12.85 20.77
C HIS A 13 3.10 -13.19 19.28
N THR A 14 4.20 -13.89 18.98
CA THR A 14 4.57 -14.31 17.63
C THR A 14 4.71 -15.82 17.55
N SER A 15 4.02 -16.45 16.58
CA SER A 15 4.12 -17.88 16.33
C SER A 15 3.82 -18.23 14.87
N PHE A 16 3.96 -19.51 14.52
CA PHE A 16 3.31 -20.04 13.32
C PHE A 16 1.87 -20.44 13.67
N SER A 17 1.03 -20.68 12.66
CA SER A 17 -0.38 -21.04 12.86
C SER A 17 -0.61 -22.19 13.86
N ASP A 18 0.28 -23.19 13.87
CA ASP A 18 0.23 -24.34 14.80
C ASP A 18 0.49 -23.97 16.27
N GLY A 19 1.08 -22.81 16.54
CA GLY A 19 1.39 -22.30 17.87
C GLY A 19 0.32 -21.40 18.48
N LEU A 20 -0.64 -20.90 17.68
CA LEU A 20 -1.68 -19.98 18.15
C LEU A 20 -2.50 -20.51 19.33
N PRO A 21 -2.93 -21.80 19.37
CA PRO A 21 -3.71 -22.33 20.49
C PRO A 21 -2.98 -22.32 21.83
N ALA A 22 -1.64 -22.15 21.85
CA ALA A 22 -0.86 -22.09 23.07
C ALA A 22 -0.91 -20.71 23.75
N PHE A 23 -1.34 -19.66 23.04
CA PHE A 23 -1.49 -18.34 23.62
C PHE A 23 -2.74 -18.27 24.48
N ARG A 24 -2.58 -17.69 25.68
CA ARG A 24 -3.73 -17.36 26.52
C ARG A 24 -4.57 -16.31 25.80
N GLN A 25 -5.82 -16.65 25.53
CA GLN A 25 -6.81 -15.71 25.00
C GLN A 25 -7.48 -14.95 26.13
N GLU A 26 -7.76 -13.67 25.91
CA GLU A 26 -8.66 -12.90 26.77
C GLU A 26 -10.09 -13.45 26.69
N ASP A 27 -10.80 -13.42 27.82
CA ASP A 27 -12.21 -13.83 27.87
C ASP A 27 -13.11 -12.66 27.47
N LEU A 28 -13.51 -12.65 26.20
CA LEU A 28 -14.33 -11.60 25.60
C LEU A 28 -15.80 -11.66 26.03
N SER A 29 -16.22 -12.69 26.77
CA SER A 29 -17.60 -12.80 27.28
C SER A 29 -17.85 -11.88 28.49
N LEU A 30 -16.77 -11.42 29.13
CA LEU A 30 -16.83 -10.47 30.23
C LEU A 30 -17.14 -9.08 29.66
N SER A 31 -18.31 -8.51 29.96
CA SER A 31 -18.72 -7.19 29.46
C SER A 31 -18.64 -6.07 30.50
N GLU A 32 -18.67 -6.41 31.79
CA GLU A 32 -18.63 -5.43 32.87
C GLU A 32 -17.24 -5.36 33.51
N TYR A 33 -16.69 -4.15 33.64
CA TYR A 33 -15.45 -3.83 34.35
C TYR A 33 -14.16 -4.54 33.88
N VAL A 34 -14.12 -5.14 32.68
CA VAL A 34 -12.89 -5.77 32.12
C VAL A 34 -11.70 -4.82 32.13
N HIS A 35 -11.93 -3.56 31.76
CA HIS A 35 -10.94 -2.48 31.80
C HIS A 35 -10.48 -2.10 33.23
N GLN A 36 -10.95 -2.76 34.29
CA GLN A 36 -10.49 -2.58 35.67
C GLN A 36 -9.71 -3.79 36.18
N ILE A 37 -9.82 -4.96 35.53
CA ILE A 37 -9.20 -6.22 35.98
C ILE A 37 -7.67 -6.09 36.02
N PHE A 38 -7.08 -5.28 35.13
CA PHE A 38 -5.65 -4.99 35.12
C PHE A 38 -5.12 -4.42 36.46
N LYS A 39 -6.00 -3.81 37.27
CA LYS A 39 -5.64 -3.25 38.59
C LYS A 39 -5.30 -4.31 39.61
N THR A 40 -5.82 -5.53 39.44
CA THR A 40 -5.63 -6.65 40.38
C THR A 40 -4.91 -7.84 39.73
N ASP A 41 -4.91 -7.93 38.41
CA ASP A 41 -4.24 -8.98 37.65
C ASP A 41 -3.45 -8.36 36.47
N GLY A 42 -2.12 -8.29 36.63
CA GLY A 42 -1.24 -7.70 35.63
C GLY A 42 -1.26 -8.39 34.27
N ARG A 43 -1.86 -9.58 34.16
CA ARG A 43 -2.00 -10.31 32.90
C ARG A 43 -3.01 -9.64 31.94
N TYR A 44 -3.81 -8.69 32.42
CA TYR A 44 -4.73 -7.88 31.62
C TYR A 44 -4.15 -6.50 31.25
N ILE A 45 -2.85 -6.26 31.51
CA ILE A 45 -2.16 -5.03 31.05
C ILE A 45 -1.77 -5.16 29.56
N ASP A 46 -1.44 -6.37 29.13
CA ASP A 46 -1.07 -6.73 27.75
C ASP A 46 -1.76 -8.06 27.39
N PRO A 47 -3.10 -8.06 27.28
CA PRO A 47 -3.85 -9.26 26.94
C PRO A 47 -3.66 -9.61 25.46
N ALA A 48 -3.73 -10.91 25.15
CA ALA A 48 -3.67 -11.41 23.78
C ALA A 48 -5.04 -11.93 23.33
N GLU A 49 -5.42 -11.57 22.12
CA GLU A 49 -6.61 -12.09 21.44
C GLU A 49 -6.25 -12.40 19.98
N THR A 50 -6.65 -13.58 19.51
CA THR A 50 -6.56 -13.92 18.10
C THR A 50 -7.72 -13.24 17.36
N ALA A 51 -7.39 -12.25 16.54
CA ALA A 51 -8.40 -11.49 15.80
C ALA A 51 -9.25 -12.40 14.89
N VAL A 52 -10.57 -12.18 14.90
CA VAL A 52 -11.52 -12.81 13.99
C VAL A 52 -11.34 -12.24 12.58
N SER A 53 -11.27 -13.09 11.56
CA SER A 53 -11.15 -12.68 10.15
C SER A 53 -12.49 -12.49 9.44
N TYR A 54 -12.54 -11.49 8.56
CA TYR A 54 -13.73 -11.11 7.82
C TYR A 54 -13.53 -11.18 6.30
N ARG A 55 -14.58 -11.64 5.60
CA ARG A 55 -14.71 -11.56 4.15
C ARG A 55 -15.04 -10.14 3.69
N SER A 56 -14.96 -9.91 2.39
CA SER A 56 -15.31 -8.63 1.77
C SER A 56 -16.76 -8.20 2.02
N ASP A 57 -17.68 -9.15 2.20
CA ASP A 57 -19.10 -8.94 2.52
C ASP A 57 -19.39 -8.76 4.02
N GLY A 58 -18.37 -8.79 4.88
CA GLY A 58 -18.49 -8.66 6.33
C GLY A 58 -18.85 -9.96 7.06
N SER A 59 -18.99 -11.09 6.36
CA SER A 59 -19.16 -12.40 7.00
C SER A 59 -17.85 -12.91 7.58
N VAL A 60 -17.94 -13.68 8.67
CA VAL A 60 -16.78 -14.26 9.36
C VAL A 60 -16.22 -15.45 8.58
N TYR A 61 -14.89 -15.57 8.52
CA TYR A 61 -14.23 -16.79 8.05
C TYR A 61 -14.33 -17.89 9.14
N PRO A 62 -14.87 -19.08 8.83
CA PRO A 62 -15.24 -20.06 9.85
C PRO A 62 -14.07 -20.78 10.52
N GLN A 63 -12.88 -20.82 9.88
CA GLN A 63 -11.66 -21.38 10.46
C GLN A 63 -10.44 -20.61 9.94
N LEU A 64 -9.53 -20.24 10.86
CA LEU A 64 -8.17 -19.83 10.51
C LEU A 64 -7.41 -21.04 9.96
N HIS A 65 -7.50 -21.26 8.65
CA HIS A 65 -6.49 -22.07 7.95
C HIS A 65 -5.48 -21.10 7.39
N SER A 66 -4.28 -21.07 7.96
CA SER A 66 -3.15 -20.49 7.26
C SER A 66 -2.92 -21.33 6.01
N SER A 67 -3.47 -20.88 4.87
CA SER A 67 -3.19 -21.48 3.56
C SER A 67 -1.79 -21.13 3.05
N ALA A 68 -1.04 -20.34 3.82
CA ALA A 68 0.28 -19.88 3.47
C ALA A 68 1.34 -20.92 3.85
N LEU A 69 2.32 -21.10 2.96
CA LEU A 69 3.49 -21.93 3.24
C LEU A 69 4.42 -21.22 4.24
N ARG A 70 5.10 -22.01 5.07
CA ARG A 70 6.20 -21.52 5.91
C ARG A 70 7.27 -20.88 5.02
N GLY A 71 7.72 -19.69 5.40
CA GLY A 71 8.65 -18.88 4.63
C GLY A 71 7.99 -17.94 3.62
N PHE A 72 6.68 -18.04 3.39
CA PHE A 72 5.92 -17.10 2.56
C PHE A 72 4.98 -16.21 3.39
N GLY A 73 4.17 -16.79 4.29
CA GLY A 73 3.17 -16.00 5.03
C GLY A 73 2.53 -16.67 6.24
N ASP A 74 3.16 -17.68 6.83
CA ASP A 74 2.60 -18.44 7.97
C ASP A 74 2.95 -17.84 9.35
N VAL A 75 3.50 -16.63 9.41
CA VAL A 75 3.86 -15.97 10.68
C VAL A 75 2.69 -15.13 11.17
N TRP A 76 2.25 -15.40 12.39
CA TRP A 76 1.21 -14.66 13.09
C TRP A 76 1.84 -13.88 14.23
N ALA A 77 1.60 -12.58 14.29
CA ALA A 77 2.22 -11.68 15.25
C ALA A 77 1.28 -10.52 15.60
N SER A 78 1.47 -9.94 16.79
CA SER A 78 0.89 -8.63 17.12
C SER A 78 1.66 -7.51 16.42
N ALA A 79 1.02 -6.35 16.24
CA ALA A 79 1.68 -5.18 15.67
C ALA A 79 2.90 -4.73 16.51
N GLN A 80 2.82 -4.91 17.83
CA GLN A 80 3.91 -4.60 18.76
C GLN A 80 5.12 -5.52 18.56
N ASP A 81 4.91 -6.83 18.44
CA ASP A 81 5.99 -7.77 18.19
C ASP A 81 6.66 -7.55 16.83
N ILE A 82 5.88 -7.19 15.79
CA ILE A 82 6.43 -6.79 14.49
C ILE A 82 7.31 -5.54 14.64
N SER A 83 6.86 -4.56 15.44
CA SER A 83 7.64 -3.34 15.69
C SER A 83 8.95 -3.63 16.45
N PHE A 84 8.93 -4.53 17.44
CA PHE A 84 10.15 -4.98 18.11
C PHE A 84 11.09 -5.76 17.19
N TRP A 85 10.52 -6.61 16.33
CA TRP A 85 11.29 -7.29 15.29
C TRP A 85 11.97 -6.30 14.34
N ASP A 86 11.26 -5.26 13.93
CA ASP A 86 11.78 -4.20 13.06
C ASP A 86 12.98 -3.46 13.67
N ILE A 87 12.90 -3.14 14.97
CA ILE A 87 14.00 -2.55 15.74
C ILE A 87 15.23 -3.49 15.72
N GLY A 88 15.02 -4.80 15.92
CA GLY A 88 16.08 -5.80 15.84
C GLY A 88 16.72 -5.89 14.44
N LEU A 89 15.97 -5.53 13.40
CA LEU A 89 16.42 -5.52 12.01
C LEU A 89 17.28 -4.29 11.69
N ALA A 90 17.01 -3.13 12.31
CA ALA A 90 17.69 -1.85 12.03
C ALA A 90 19.22 -1.88 12.23
N GLY A 91 19.73 -2.80 13.07
CA GLY A 91 21.12 -2.89 13.44
C GLY A 91 21.84 -4.18 12.99
N GLY A 92 22.73 -4.67 13.86
CA GLY A 92 23.47 -5.92 13.65
C GLY A 92 22.92 -7.13 14.41
N VAL A 93 21.77 -6.97 15.10
CA VAL A 93 21.22 -8.01 15.99
C VAL A 93 20.73 -9.21 15.18
N LEU A 94 19.85 -8.97 14.20
CA LEU A 94 19.34 -10.03 13.32
C LEU A 94 20.28 -10.35 12.16
N ILE A 95 20.93 -9.33 11.56
CA ILE A 95 21.82 -9.50 10.41
C ILE A 95 23.19 -8.89 10.71
N LYS A 96 24.13 -9.76 11.09
CA LYS A 96 25.47 -9.37 11.56
C LYS A 96 26.39 -8.89 10.44
N LYS A 97 26.32 -9.55 9.28
CA LYS A 97 27.21 -9.33 8.14
C LYS A 97 26.77 -8.09 7.35
N PRO A 98 27.63 -7.06 7.18
CA PRO A 98 27.29 -5.87 6.40
C PRO A 98 26.83 -6.19 4.97
N GLU A 99 27.44 -7.21 4.35
CA GLU A 99 27.15 -7.62 2.97
C GLU A 99 25.71 -8.13 2.83
N ASN A 100 25.22 -8.86 3.84
CA ASN A 100 23.83 -9.34 3.86
C ASN A 100 22.84 -8.19 4.08
N ARG A 101 23.22 -7.15 4.83
CA ARG A 101 22.38 -5.96 5.01
C ARG A 101 22.29 -5.15 3.72
N ALA A 102 23.40 -5.04 2.98
CA ALA A 102 23.40 -4.37 1.68
C ALA A 102 22.42 -5.03 0.68
N VAL A 103 22.27 -6.36 0.74
CA VAL A 103 21.27 -7.07 -0.06
C VAL A 103 19.83 -6.79 0.40
N LEU A 104 19.62 -6.66 1.72
CA LEU A 104 18.28 -6.48 2.30
C LEU A 104 17.72 -5.07 2.09
N TYR A 105 18.58 -4.04 2.13
CA TYR A 105 18.19 -2.63 2.19
C TYR A 105 18.39 -1.87 0.87
N ALA A 106 18.54 -2.58 -0.24
CA ALA A 106 18.69 -1.98 -1.54
C ALA A 106 17.90 -2.74 -2.62
N PRO A 107 17.48 -2.05 -3.70
CA PRO A 107 17.06 -2.69 -4.93
C PRO A 107 18.12 -3.68 -5.44
N TRP A 108 17.67 -4.72 -6.13
CA TRP A 108 18.56 -5.74 -6.68
C TRP A 108 18.98 -5.41 -8.11
N THR A 109 20.27 -5.37 -8.40
CA THR A 109 20.78 -5.20 -9.77
C THR A 109 21.00 -6.56 -10.42
N LEU A 110 20.33 -6.80 -11.54
CA LEU A 110 20.49 -8.01 -12.35
C LEU A 110 21.83 -8.00 -13.11
N PRO A 111 22.34 -9.18 -13.52
CA PRO A 111 23.60 -9.26 -14.28
C PRO A 111 23.60 -8.49 -15.62
N ASP A 112 22.43 -8.17 -16.15
CA ASP A 112 22.26 -7.39 -17.38
C ASP A 112 22.18 -5.86 -17.14
N GLY A 113 22.36 -5.42 -15.89
CA GLY A 113 22.34 -4.02 -15.50
C GLY A 113 20.97 -3.46 -15.16
N ARG A 114 19.88 -4.24 -15.32
CA ARG A 114 18.53 -3.78 -14.92
C ARG A 114 18.37 -3.83 -13.40
N THR A 115 17.69 -2.83 -12.85
CA THR A 115 17.34 -2.77 -11.43
C THR A 115 15.95 -3.35 -11.19
N VAL A 116 15.85 -4.23 -10.20
CA VAL A 116 14.60 -4.75 -9.64
C VAL A 116 14.36 -4.03 -8.33
N TRP A 117 13.26 -3.27 -8.25
CA TRP A 117 12.83 -2.49 -7.09
C TRP A 117 12.23 -3.35 -5.97
N GLY A 118 12.83 -4.51 -5.73
CA GLY A 118 12.49 -5.38 -4.64
C GLY A 118 13.61 -6.37 -4.32
N SER A 119 13.76 -6.69 -3.04
CA SER A 119 14.76 -7.63 -2.54
C SER A 119 14.30 -8.27 -1.24
N ALA A 120 14.44 -9.59 -1.11
CA ALA A 120 14.11 -10.35 0.10
C ALA A 120 12.70 -10.06 0.67
N GLY A 121 11.71 -9.82 -0.22
CA GLY A 121 10.32 -9.51 0.13
C GLY A 121 10.03 -8.02 0.29
N TRP A 122 11.05 -7.18 0.43
CA TRP A 122 10.89 -5.73 0.47
C TRP A 122 10.66 -5.17 -0.92
N GLN A 123 9.82 -4.15 -0.98
CA GLN A 123 9.60 -3.26 -2.11
C GLN A 123 10.32 -1.94 -1.84
N PHE A 124 10.96 -1.39 -2.86
CA PHE A 124 11.64 -0.11 -2.79
C PHE A 124 10.95 0.90 -3.68
N TYR A 125 11.04 2.15 -3.25
CA TYR A 125 10.51 3.32 -3.94
C TYR A 125 11.63 4.33 -4.16
N HIS A 126 11.33 5.41 -4.87
CA HIS A 126 12.32 6.44 -5.15
C HIS A 126 12.54 7.40 -3.97
N HIS A 127 11.58 7.50 -3.03
CA HIS A 127 11.78 8.21 -1.76
C HIS A 127 12.98 7.63 -0.99
N ARG A 128 13.89 8.49 -0.55
CA ARG A 128 15.15 8.09 0.12
C ARG A 128 14.92 7.18 1.32
N GLY A 129 15.44 5.96 1.24
CA GLY A 129 15.37 4.99 2.34
C GLY A 129 13.97 4.46 2.65
N LEU A 130 12.95 4.78 1.84
CA LEU A 130 11.63 4.18 1.95
C LEU A 130 11.64 2.76 1.39
N MET A 131 11.12 1.84 2.20
CA MET A 131 10.87 0.47 1.81
C MET A 131 9.61 -0.04 2.51
N ASP A 132 8.87 -0.93 1.86
CA ASP A 132 7.72 -1.58 2.49
C ASP A 132 7.62 -3.07 2.15
N ILE A 133 6.85 -3.78 2.96
CA ILE A 133 6.46 -5.16 2.72
C ILE A 133 4.99 -5.32 3.06
N LYS A 134 4.28 -6.06 2.20
CA LYS A 134 2.84 -6.25 2.25
C LYS A 134 2.52 -7.73 2.25
N GLY A 135 1.49 -8.10 3.00
CA GLY A 135 1.00 -9.47 3.07
C GLY A 135 -0.52 -9.48 3.09
N SER A 136 -1.12 -10.46 2.42
CA SER A 136 -2.55 -10.74 2.51
C SER A 136 -2.74 -12.24 2.50
N VAL A 137 -3.59 -12.71 3.41
CA VAL A 137 -4.09 -14.09 3.46
C VAL A 137 -5.61 -14.02 3.60
N PRO A 138 -6.38 -15.11 3.38
CA PRO A 138 -7.82 -15.06 3.50
C PRO A 138 -8.29 -14.43 4.83
N GLY A 139 -8.94 -13.28 4.71
CA GLY A 139 -9.47 -12.50 5.83
C GLY A 139 -8.46 -11.70 6.67
N PHE A 140 -7.20 -11.56 6.25
CA PHE A 140 -6.22 -10.68 6.91
C PHE A 140 -5.33 -9.93 5.91
N SER A 141 -4.89 -8.74 6.31
CA SER A 141 -3.88 -7.94 5.60
C SER A 141 -2.85 -7.40 6.58
N SER A 142 -1.60 -7.31 6.15
CA SER A 142 -0.49 -6.78 6.94
C SER A 142 0.37 -5.86 6.08
N PHE A 143 0.89 -4.82 6.71
CA PHE A 143 1.76 -3.83 6.10
C PHE A 143 2.83 -3.40 7.10
N LEU A 144 4.07 -3.31 6.62
CA LEU A 144 5.19 -2.77 7.35
C LEU A 144 5.98 -1.86 6.40
N SER A 145 6.07 -0.57 6.72
CA SER A 145 6.94 0.37 6.00
C SER A 145 8.02 0.93 6.90
N ARG A 146 9.16 1.24 6.31
CA ARG A 146 10.32 1.81 6.98
C ARG A 146 10.88 2.96 6.17
N PHE A 147 11.25 4.01 6.87
CA PHE A 147 12.14 5.05 6.38
C PHE A 147 13.48 4.86 7.08
N THR A 148 14.50 4.51 6.31
CA THR A 148 15.82 4.12 6.83
C THR A 148 16.87 5.22 6.73
N HIS A 149 16.54 6.34 6.07
CA HIS A 149 17.41 7.50 6.05
C HIS A 149 17.54 8.09 7.46
N PRO A 150 18.74 8.42 7.97
CA PRO A 150 18.95 8.85 9.36
C PRO A 150 18.12 10.06 9.81
N GLU A 151 17.72 10.91 8.86
CA GLU A 151 16.90 12.11 9.11
C GLU A 151 15.39 11.82 9.10
N GLU A 152 14.97 10.62 8.72
CA GLU A 152 13.57 10.26 8.45
C GLU A 152 13.12 9.00 9.19
N LEU A 153 13.88 8.55 10.20
CA LEU A 153 13.69 7.26 10.86
C LEU A 153 12.30 7.07 11.46
N VAL A 154 11.41 6.44 10.69
CA VAL A 154 10.03 6.13 11.07
C VAL A 154 9.67 4.74 10.52
N CYS A 155 8.95 3.99 11.34
CA CYS A 155 8.41 2.68 10.98
C CYS A 155 6.90 2.67 11.26
N VAL A 156 6.12 2.14 10.32
CA VAL A 156 4.66 2.02 10.46
C VAL A 156 4.26 0.57 10.22
N THR A 157 3.65 -0.05 11.23
CA THR A 157 3.07 -1.39 11.17
C THR A 157 1.56 -1.27 11.20
N LEU A 158 0.88 -1.86 10.22
CA LEU A 158 -0.59 -1.91 10.14
C LEU A 158 -1.05 -3.34 9.90
N LEU A 159 -2.07 -3.76 10.64
CA LEU A 159 -2.71 -5.07 10.52
C LEU A 159 -4.23 -4.85 10.39
N ALA A 160 -4.87 -5.60 9.51
CA ALA A 160 -6.33 -5.69 9.44
C ALA A 160 -6.77 -7.15 9.40
N ASN A 161 -7.94 -7.38 9.97
CA ASN A 161 -8.71 -8.62 9.88
C ASN A 161 -9.68 -8.61 8.70
N LYS A 162 -9.23 -8.02 7.59
CA LYS A 162 -9.91 -8.02 6.31
C LYS A 162 -8.88 -8.28 5.22
N GLU A 163 -9.27 -9.05 4.22
CA GLU A 163 -8.42 -9.40 3.08
C GLU A 163 -8.25 -8.23 2.10
N GLY A 164 -7.06 -8.12 1.49
CA GLY A 164 -6.80 -7.20 0.39
C GLY A 164 -6.88 -5.71 0.75
N VAL A 165 -6.67 -5.37 2.03
CA VAL A 165 -6.59 -3.97 2.45
C VAL A 165 -5.23 -3.41 2.02
N ASP A 166 -5.27 -2.40 1.16
CA ASP A 166 -4.08 -1.65 0.77
C ASP A 166 -3.83 -0.53 1.78
N PHE A 167 -2.69 -0.62 2.46
CA PHE A 167 -2.32 0.29 3.53
C PHE A 167 -1.35 1.39 3.11
N THR A 168 -0.84 1.39 1.87
CA THR A 168 0.27 2.28 1.47
C THR A 168 0.00 3.74 1.81
N ASN A 169 -1.16 4.28 1.39
CA ASN A 169 -1.50 5.68 1.65
C ASN A 169 -1.76 5.96 3.14
N LEU A 170 -2.37 5.02 3.87
CA LEU A 170 -2.58 5.19 5.31
C LEU A 170 -1.24 5.16 6.06
N GLY A 171 -0.32 4.28 5.66
CA GLY A 171 1.04 4.22 6.18
C GLY A 171 1.79 5.52 5.97
N ARG A 172 1.77 6.07 4.75
CA ARG A 172 2.35 7.40 4.44
C ARG A 172 1.72 8.52 5.27
N LYS A 173 0.39 8.53 5.44
CA LYS A 173 -0.28 9.54 6.29
C LYS A 173 0.14 9.47 7.76
N ILE A 174 0.24 8.26 8.31
CA ILE A 174 0.71 8.06 9.69
C ILE A 174 2.16 8.51 9.82
N ALA A 175 3.02 8.14 8.86
CA ALA A 175 4.41 8.60 8.83
C ALA A 175 4.50 10.14 8.71
N GLY A 176 3.61 10.75 7.93
CA GLY A 176 3.48 12.19 7.78
C GLY A 176 3.26 12.95 9.09
N ALA A 177 2.65 12.32 10.10
CA ALA A 177 2.52 12.92 11.43
C ALA A 177 3.86 13.12 12.17
N PHE A 178 4.93 12.48 11.68
CA PHE A 178 6.29 12.58 12.23
C PHE A 178 7.25 13.37 11.33
N GLY A 179 6.80 13.82 10.16
CA GLY A 179 7.56 14.67 9.25
C GLY A 179 6.87 14.86 7.91
N ASP A 180 6.78 16.11 7.44
CA ASP A 180 5.99 16.46 6.26
C ASP A 180 6.46 15.73 4.98
N LEU A 181 7.77 15.53 4.82
CA LEU A 181 8.34 14.78 3.68
C LEU A 181 7.92 13.30 3.66
N LEU A 182 7.43 12.74 4.78
CA LEU A 182 7.01 11.34 4.88
C LEU A 182 5.55 11.15 4.44
N SER A 183 4.77 12.23 4.37
CA SER A 183 3.38 12.21 3.95
C SER A 183 3.25 12.04 2.43
N THR A 184 2.03 11.75 1.97
CA THR A 184 1.68 11.88 0.55
C THR A 184 1.68 13.36 0.11
N ASN A 185 1.39 14.29 1.03
CA ASN A 185 1.21 15.74 0.76
C ASN A 185 0.14 16.08 -0.29
N TYR A 186 -0.76 15.14 -0.59
CA TYR A 186 -1.83 15.30 -1.58
C TYR A 186 -3.21 15.09 -0.96
N ASP A 187 -4.25 15.57 -1.65
CA ASP A 187 -5.63 15.40 -1.23
C ASP A 187 -6.14 13.99 -1.55
N ASP A 188 -5.78 13.06 -0.69
CA ASP A 188 -6.26 11.68 -0.69
C ASP A 188 -7.79 11.55 -0.51
N ASN A 189 -8.51 12.61 -0.12
CA ASN A 189 -9.97 12.54 -0.09
C ASN A 189 -10.50 12.60 -1.51
N ARG A 190 -9.94 13.47 -2.36
CA ARG A 190 -10.35 13.68 -3.76
C ARG A 190 -9.67 12.75 -4.75
N LEU A 191 -8.43 12.38 -4.48
CA LEU A 191 -7.61 11.57 -5.38
C LEU A 191 -7.52 10.13 -4.89
N PHE A 192 -7.56 9.19 -5.82
CA PHE A 192 -6.88 7.92 -5.63
C PHE A 192 -5.41 8.15 -5.95
N LEU A 193 -4.52 7.80 -5.02
CA LEU A 193 -3.08 7.95 -5.13
C LEU A 193 -2.41 6.60 -5.00
N MET A 194 -1.35 6.38 -5.77
CA MET A 194 -0.51 5.20 -5.70
C MET A 194 0.94 5.62 -5.90
N GLU A 195 1.79 5.23 -4.96
CA GLU A 195 3.24 5.40 -5.09
C GLU A 195 3.81 4.28 -5.98
N GLY A 196 4.55 4.66 -7.01
CA GLY A 196 5.11 3.77 -8.02
C GLY A 196 6.57 3.40 -7.75
N GLN A 197 6.95 2.20 -8.16
CA GLN A 197 8.31 1.67 -8.05
C GLN A 197 9.19 2.01 -9.26
N PHE A 198 8.58 2.56 -10.31
CA PHE A 198 9.28 2.92 -11.55
C PHE A 198 9.32 4.44 -11.68
N SER A 199 10.19 4.96 -12.55
CA SER A 199 10.21 6.40 -12.86
C SER A 199 8.88 6.86 -13.46
N ALA A 200 8.61 8.16 -13.41
CA ALA A 200 7.41 8.73 -14.01
C ALA A 200 7.29 8.40 -15.52
N ASP A 201 8.39 8.46 -16.26
CA ASP A 201 8.42 8.14 -17.70
C ASP A 201 8.14 6.67 -17.97
N GLU A 202 8.81 5.75 -17.26
CA GLU A 202 8.56 4.32 -17.41
C GLU A 202 7.11 3.98 -17.03
N THR A 203 6.60 4.59 -15.96
CA THR A 203 5.23 4.41 -15.50
C THR A 203 4.21 4.88 -16.55
N ALA A 204 4.44 6.04 -17.17
CA ALA A 204 3.59 6.53 -18.25
C ALA A 204 3.61 5.58 -19.46
N GLU A 205 4.78 5.08 -19.87
CA GLU A 205 4.88 4.08 -20.93
C GLU A 205 4.15 2.76 -20.59
N ARG A 206 4.26 2.30 -19.33
CA ARG A 206 3.57 1.11 -18.85
C ARG A 206 2.05 1.28 -18.91
N LEU A 207 1.52 2.44 -18.54
CA LEU A 207 0.10 2.77 -18.69
C LEU A 207 -0.33 2.76 -20.16
N GLU A 208 0.44 3.38 -21.07
CA GLU A 208 0.13 3.37 -22.50
C GLU A 208 0.11 1.94 -23.08
N LYS A 209 1.09 1.11 -22.71
CA LYS A 209 1.15 -0.30 -23.12
C LYS A 209 -0.07 -1.09 -22.61
N GLN A 210 -0.48 -0.86 -21.36
CA GLN A 210 -1.67 -1.50 -20.78
C GLN A 210 -2.96 -1.06 -21.47
N LEU A 211 -3.14 0.25 -21.69
CA LEU A 211 -4.30 0.79 -22.40
C LEU A 211 -4.41 0.20 -23.80
N LYS A 212 -3.29 0.13 -24.52
CA LYS A 212 -3.21 -0.52 -25.84
C LYS A 212 -3.58 -2.00 -25.79
N ALA A 213 -3.10 -2.74 -24.79
CA ALA A 213 -3.41 -4.17 -24.63
C ALA A 213 -4.88 -4.45 -24.30
N LEU A 214 -5.59 -3.44 -23.76
CA LEU A 214 -7.02 -3.49 -23.47
C LEU A 214 -7.88 -2.90 -24.60
N ASP A 215 -7.29 -2.55 -25.74
CA ASP A 215 -7.95 -1.84 -26.85
C ASP A 215 -8.65 -0.54 -26.41
N ILE A 216 -8.11 0.14 -25.39
CA ILE A 216 -8.61 1.42 -24.90
C ILE A 216 -7.82 2.55 -25.60
N PRO A 217 -8.48 3.39 -26.41
CA PRO A 217 -7.80 4.50 -27.10
C PRO A 217 -7.25 5.54 -26.12
N VAL A 218 -5.99 5.92 -26.33
CA VAL A 218 -5.39 7.13 -25.75
C VAL A 218 -5.70 8.28 -26.70
N PHE A 219 -6.42 9.29 -26.21
CA PHE A 219 -6.78 10.47 -26.99
C PHE A 219 -5.70 11.54 -26.96
N ALA A 220 -5.02 11.68 -25.82
CA ALA A 220 -3.92 12.62 -25.66
C ALA A 220 -2.95 12.15 -24.57
N LYS A 221 -1.70 12.54 -24.75
CA LYS A 221 -0.65 12.51 -23.74
C LYS A 221 -0.10 13.92 -23.59
N PHE A 222 -0.20 14.48 -22.40
CA PHE A 222 0.33 15.80 -22.08
C PHE A 222 1.57 15.65 -21.22
N ASP A 223 2.72 15.99 -21.77
CA ASP A 223 3.97 16.06 -21.04
C ASP A 223 4.15 17.50 -20.53
N HIS A 224 3.76 17.73 -19.27
CA HIS A 224 3.84 19.05 -18.66
C HIS A 224 5.29 19.47 -18.38
N ALA A 225 6.20 18.52 -18.14
CA ALA A 225 7.61 18.84 -17.93
C ALA A 225 8.23 19.38 -19.22
N LYS A 226 7.96 18.73 -20.35
CA LYS A 226 8.35 19.23 -21.67
C LYS A 226 7.71 20.58 -22.00
N ASN A 227 6.40 20.73 -21.78
CA ASN A 227 5.70 21.99 -22.04
C ASN A 227 6.27 23.14 -21.19
N ALA A 228 6.65 22.88 -19.94
CA ALA A 228 7.31 23.86 -19.08
C ALA A 228 8.68 24.26 -19.64
N ALA A 229 9.50 23.28 -20.05
CA ALA A 229 10.81 23.53 -20.64
C ALA A 229 10.73 24.39 -21.92
N GLU A 230 9.76 24.12 -22.79
CA GLU A 230 9.50 24.92 -24.00
C GLU A 230 9.08 26.37 -23.68
N ALA A 231 8.50 26.60 -22.50
CA ALA A 231 8.16 27.92 -21.98
C ALA A 231 9.28 28.56 -21.13
N GLY A 232 10.46 27.94 -21.03
CA GLY A 232 11.58 28.44 -20.22
C GLY A 232 11.38 28.26 -18.71
N LEU A 233 10.54 27.31 -18.29
CA LEU A 233 10.27 26.97 -16.90
C LEU A 233 10.77 25.55 -16.59
N GLU A 234 11.06 25.29 -15.31
CA GLU A 234 11.41 23.95 -14.84
C GLU A 234 10.21 23.31 -14.14
N LEU A 235 9.95 22.05 -14.47
CA LEU A 235 8.95 21.22 -13.80
C LEU A 235 9.48 19.78 -13.77
N ARG A 236 9.38 19.14 -12.59
CA ARG A 236 9.68 17.70 -12.44
C ARG A 236 8.83 16.86 -13.40
N PRO A 237 9.28 15.65 -13.78
CA PRO A 237 8.52 14.76 -14.66
C PRO A 237 7.04 14.72 -14.29
N THR A 238 6.17 15.14 -15.20
CA THR A 238 4.72 15.26 -14.97
C THR A 238 4.00 15.01 -16.28
N THR A 239 3.29 13.89 -16.38
CA THR A 239 2.56 13.47 -17.57
C THR A 239 1.10 13.18 -17.23
N VAL A 240 0.18 13.59 -18.10
CA VAL A 240 -1.24 13.21 -18.03
C VAL A 240 -1.61 12.40 -19.27
N LEU A 241 -2.16 11.20 -19.05
CA LEU A 241 -2.75 10.36 -20.09
C LEU A 241 -4.27 10.55 -20.07
N VAL A 242 -4.83 10.95 -21.21
CA VAL A 242 -6.28 11.11 -21.42
C VAL A 242 -6.75 10.03 -22.38
N PHE A 243 -7.73 9.24 -21.94
CA PHE A 243 -8.17 8.03 -22.63
C PHE A 243 -9.63 7.72 -22.34
N GLY A 244 -10.19 6.76 -23.06
CA GLY A 244 -11.51 6.25 -22.73
C GLY A 244 -12.21 5.54 -23.88
N ALA A 245 -13.34 4.92 -23.55
CA ALA A 245 -14.22 4.28 -24.51
C ALA A 245 -15.49 5.14 -24.70
N PRO A 246 -15.79 5.65 -25.91
CA PRO A 246 -16.94 6.54 -26.15
C PRO A 246 -18.28 5.97 -25.67
N LYS A 247 -18.47 4.65 -25.80
CA LYS A 247 -19.70 3.96 -25.37
C LYS A 247 -19.99 4.12 -23.88
N VAL A 248 -18.95 4.13 -23.05
CA VAL A 248 -19.07 4.17 -21.59
C VAL A 248 -19.39 5.60 -21.12
N GLY A 249 -18.72 6.60 -21.69
CA GLY A 249 -18.95 8.01 -21.36
C GLY A 249 -20.32 8.53 -21.84
N THR A 250 -20.83 8.03 -22.96
CA THR A 250 -22.13 8.46 -23.52
C THR A 250 -23.29 8.20 -22.57
N GLY A 251 -23.29 7.07 -21.85
CA GLY A 251 -24.35 6.75 -20.88
C GLY A 251 -24.43 7.76 -19.73
N LEU A 252 -23.29 8.27 -19.26
CA LEU A 252 -23.28 9.33 -18.25
C LEU A 252 -23.81 10.65 -18.80
N MET A 253 -23.39 11.03 -20.02
CA MET A 253 -23.88 12.26 -20.67
C MET A 253 -25.36 12.25 -21.02
N GLN A 254 -25.96 11.06 -21.22
CA GLN A 254 -27.40 10.91 -21.39
C GLN A 254 -28.18 11.19 -20.10
N ALA A 255 -27.57 10.92 -18.94
CA ALA A 255 -28.17 11.22 -17.64
C ALA A 255 -27.97 12.69 -17.26
N ASP A 256 -26.76 13.21 -17.43
CA ASP A 256 -26.44 14.63 -17.30
C ASP A 256 -25.32 15.01 -18.28
N GLN A 257 -25.63 15.86 -19.26
CA GLN A 257 -24.67 16.22 -20.30
C GLN A 257 -23.49 17.04 -19.78
N SER A 258 -23.64 17.74 -18.65
CA SER A 258 -22.58 18.58 -18.08
C SER A 258 -21.39 17.79 -17.54
N ILE A 259 -21.56 16.49 -17.25
CA ILE A 259 -20.45 15.59 -16.88
C ILE A 259 -19.42 15.41 -18.01
N ALA A 260 -19.73 15.89 -19.22
CA ALA A 260 -18.77 15.97 -20.33
C ALA A 260 -17.48 16.73 -19.96
N LEU A 261 -17.50 17.62 -18.96
CA LEU A 261 -16.30 18.32 -18.46
C LEU A 261 -15.31 17.37 -17.76
N GLU A 262 -15.78 16.24 -17.25
CA GLU A 262 -14.97 15.25 -16.54
C GLU A 262 -14.51 14.09 -17.42
N LEU A 263 -14.97 14.07 -18.67
CA LEU A 263 -14.65 13.07 -19.67
C LEU A 263 -13.78 13.69 -20.78
N PRO A 264 -12.84 12.94 -21.38
CA PRO A 264 -12.49 11.54 -21.12
C PRO A 264 -11.78 11.29 -19.78
N LEU A 265 -11.53 10.02 -19.45
CA LEU A 265 -10.81 9.66 -18.23
C LEU A 265 -9.36 10.14 -18.29
N LYS A 266 -8.79 10.44 -17.12
CA LYS A 266 -7.42 10.96 -16.97
C LYS A 266 -6.68 10.23 -15.85
N ILE A 267 -5.44 9.84 -16.11
CA ILE A 267 -4.46 9.44 -15.08
C ILE A 267 -3.27 10.39 -15.20
N ALA A 268 -2.92 11.02 -14.08
CA ALA A 268 -1.69 11.80 -13.94
C ALA A 268 -0.59 10.91 -13.36
N VAL A 269 0.64 11.09 -13.86
CA VAL A 269 1.86 10.48 -13.36
C VAL A 269 2.87 11.58 -13.13
N TRP A 270 3.48 11.67 -11.95
CA TRP A 270 4.48 12.70 -11.67
C TRP A 270 5.52 12.26 -10.68
N GLU A 271 6.64 12.98 -10.65
CA GLU A 271 7.68 12.89 -9.64
C GLU A 271 7.53 14.03 -8.61
N ASP A 272 7.50 13.68 -7.33
CA ASP A 272 7.44 14.66 -6.24
C ASP A 272 8.83 15.21 -5.84
N GLU A 273 8.87 16.08 -4.84
CA GLU A 273 10.14 16.66 -4.35
C GLU A 273 11.06 15.64 -3.67
N ALA A 274 10.51 14.56 -3.11
CA ALA A 274 11.27 13.47 -2.50
C ALA A 274 11.77 12.45 -3.54
N GLY A 275 11.47 12.66 -4.82
CA GLY A 275 11.81 11.79 -5.94
C GLY A 275 10.81 10.67 -6.17
N SER A 276 9.73 10.57 -5.38
CA SER A 276 8.72 9.52 -5.53
C SER A 276 7.84 9.72 -6.74
N THR A 277 7.64 8.63 -7.48
CA THR A 277 6.67 8.59 -8.58
C THR A 277 5.27 8.36 -8.03
N TRP A 278 4.32 9.22 -8.39
CA TRP A 278 2.92 9.09 -8.03
C TRP A 278 2.07 8.89 -9.27
N LEU A 279 1.08 8.01 -9.16
CA LEU A 279 -0.01 7.88 -10.10
C LEU A 279 -1.29 8.32 -9.41
N ALA A 280 -2.09 9.15 -10.08
CA ALA A 280 -3.37 9.56 -9.52
C ALA A 280 -4.46 9.75 -10.55
N PHE A 281 -5.68 9.58 -10.05
CA PHE A 281 -6.89 9.96 -10.75
C PHE A 281 -7.96 10.39 -9.72
N PRO A 282 -8.94 11.22 -10.13
CA PRO A 282 -10.04 11.62 -9.25
C PRO A 282 -10.90 10.43 -8.81
N LYS A 283 -11.32 10.38 -7.54
CA LYS A 283 -12.25 9.33 -7.07
C LYS A 283 -13.59 9.47 -7.77
N MET A 284 -13.96 8.46 -8.55
CA MET A 284 -15.04 8.60 -9.53
C MET A 284 -16.42 8.79 -8.92
N LYS A 285 -16.65 8.23 -7.73
CA LYS A 285 -17.90 8.47 -6.99
C LYS A 285 -18.07 9.93 -6.57
N GLN A 286 -16.99 10.61 -6.17
CA GLN A 286 -17.07 12.00 -5.76
C GLN A 286 -17.30 12.91 -6.97
N VAL A 287 -16.53 12.69 -8.03
CA VAL A 287 -16.70 13.41 -9.30
C VAL A 287 -18.12 13.24 -9.84
N ALA A 288 -18.62 12.00 -9.92
CA ALA A 288 -19.98 11.74 -10.38
C ALA A 288 -21.05 12.29 -9.42
N GLY A 289 -20.75 12.36 -8.12
CA GLY A 289 -21.65 12.92 -7.10
C GLY A 289 -21.93 14.41 -7.28
N GLU A 290 -20.99 15.17 -7.86
CA GLU A 290 -21.21 16.57 -8.23
C GLU A 290 -22.34 16.74 -9.28
N TYR A 291 -22.70 15.65 -9.97
CA TYR A 291 -23.78 15.57 -10.97
C TYR A 291 -24.95 14.69 -10.52
N GLY A 292 -24.98 14.21 -9.26
CA GLY A 292 -26.00 13.27 -8.76
C GLY A 292 -25.94 11.87 -9.38
N LEU A 293 -24.77 11.47 -9.89
CA LEU A 293 -24.53 10.20 -10.59
C LEU A 293 -23.65 9.23 -9.79
N GLU A 294 -23.39 9.46 -8.50
CA GLU A 294 -22.48 8.66 -7.67
C GLU A 294 -22.87 7.17 -7.58
N ASN A 295 -24.17 6.87 -7.73
CA ASN A 295 -24.73 5.53 -7.72
C ASN A 295 -24.95 4.95 -9.13
N HIS A 296 -24.57 5.68 -10.19
CA HIS A 296 -24.71 5.19 -11.55
C HIS A 296 -23.82 3.95 -11.76
N PRO A 297 -24.33 2.83 -12.32
CA PRO A 297 -23.60 1.55 -12.37
C PRO A 297 -22.22 1.63 -13.03
N VAL A 298 -22.06 2.51 -14.01
CA VAL A 298 -20.82 2.70 -14.76
C VAL A 298 -19.70 3.29 -13.89
N VAL A 299 -20.02 4.13 -12.90
CA VAL A 299 -19.02 4.84 -12.06
C VAL A 299 -18.16 3.83 -11.29
N GLY A 300 -18.77 2.79 -10.73
CA GLY A 300 -18.05 1.73 -10.04
C GLY A 300 -17.11 0.94 -10.97
N ASN A 301 -17.51 0.73 -12.23
CA ASN A 301 -16.67 0.05 -13.22
C ASN A 301 -15.50 0.93 -13.67
N MET A 302 -15.72 2.23 -13.84
CA MET A 302 -14.65 3.20 -14.14
C MET A 302 -13.62 3.24 -13.02
N GLN A 303 -14.06 3.34 -11.76
CA GLN A 303 -13.17 3.31 -10.59
C GLN A 303 -12.29 2.05 -10.59
N LYS A 304 -12.90 0.86 -10.75
CA LYS A 304 -12.17 -0.41 -10.76
C LYS A 304 -11.17 -0.51 -11.90
N LEU A 305 -11.51 0.00 -13.09
CA LEU A 305 -10.60 0.04 -14.23
C LEU A 305 -9.39 0.92 -13.93
N LEU A 306 -9.61 2.14 -13.42
CA LEU A 306 -8.54 3.09 -13.08
C LEU A 306 -7.62 2.53 -12.00
N GLU A 307 -8.17 1.95 -10.93
CA GLU A 307 -7.39 1.29 -9.88
C GLU A 307 -6.54 0.14 -10.44
N LYS A 308 -7.10 -0.67 -11.35
CA LYS A 308 -6.36 -1.78 -11.98
C LYS A 308 -5.20 -1.26 -12.81
N LEU A 309 -5.42 -0.26 -13.67
CA LEU A 309 -4.39 0.33 -14.51
C LEU A 309 -3.25 0.92 -13.66
N VAL A 310 -3.60 1.71 -12.65
CA VAL A 310 -2.62 2.32 -11.75
C VAL A 310 -1.83 1.26 -10.99
N LYS A 311 -2.49 0.26 -10.39
CA LYS A 311 -1.79 -0.80 -9.64
C LYS A 311 -0.81 -1.59 -10.50
N GLN A 312 -1.19 -1.92 -11.74
CA GLN A 312 -0.33 -2.67 -12.66
C GLN A 312 0.83 -1.84 -13.21
N ALA A 313 0.61 -0.53 -13.41
CA ALA A 313 1.66 0.36 -13.88
C ALA A 313 2.67 0.69 -12.79
N ALA A 314 2.20 0.92 -11.57
CA ALA A 314 3.00 1.34 -10.42
C ALA A 314 3.87 0.22 -9.85
N ASN A 315 3.38 -1.02 -9.85
CA ASN A 315 4.02 -2.13 -9.13
C ASN A 315 4.66 -3.14 -10.09
N LEU A 316 5.72 -3.79 -9.62
CA LEU A 316 6.33 -4.93 -10.29
C LEU A 316 5.53 -6.24 -10.06
N TYR A 317 4.87 -6.36 -8.91
CA TYR A 317 4.13 -7.55 -8.46
C TYR A 317 2.69 -7.21 -8.08
#